data_AF-A0A2E0X1I1-F1
#
_entry.id   AF-A0A2E0X1I1-F1
#
_cell.length_a   1.000
_cell.length_b   1.000
_cell.length_c   1.000
_cell.angle_alpha   90.00
_cell.angle_beta   90.00
_cell.angle_gamma   90.00
#
_symmetry.space_group_name_H-M   'P 1'
#
loop_
_entity.id
_entity.type
_entity.pdbx_description
1 polymer ?
#
loop_
_entity_poly.entity_id
_entity_poly.type
_entity_poly.pdbx_seq_one_letter_code
_entity_poly.pdbx_strand_id
1 'polypeptide(L)'
;MNRVEFGRIGLVVVLLAGCVANIGCNSGSSASSQARRQQTSRLRLVVGMFVSAQRTLGHPPRDEAEFKQYINQNGSRVLEHAGVSSADELLVSERDGKPLVVLYQPTPQQKATGVIAYEAEGVDGRRDVGFQLGNIQSMTDAEFAELGL
;
A
#
# COMPACT_ATOMS: atom_id res chain seq x y z
N MET A 1 -18.37 -5.48 77.40
CA MET A 1 -18.14 -4.60 76.24
C MET A 1 -19.48 -4.49 75.50
N ASN A 2 -20.31 -3.52 75.88
CA ASN A 2 -20.50 -2.18 75.25
C ASN A 2 -21.13 -2.33 73.84
N ARG A 3 -22.47 -2.19 73.71
CA ARG A 3 -23.25 -1.00 73.23
C ARG A 3 -22.90 -0.65 71.77
N VAL A 4 -23.80 -0.51 70.80
CA VAL A 4 -24.98 0.40 70.60
C VAL A 4 -25.67 -0.10 69.30
N GLU A 5 -26.98 -0.32 69.18
CA GLU A 5 -28.15 0.60 69.04
C GLU A 5 -28.38 1.26 67.66
N PHE A 6 -29.67 1.21 67.23
CA PHE A 6 -30.41 2.03 66.24
C PHE A 6 -29.86 2.14 64.79
N GLY A 7 -30.64 2.07 63.71
CA GLY A 7 -32.08 2.11 63.48
C GLY A 7 -32.35 2.56 62.03
N ARG A 8 -33.64 2.76 61.70
CA ARG A 8 -34.19 3.54 60.56
C ARG A 8 -34.18 2.83 59.18
N ILE A 9 -35.35 2.40 58.66
CA ILE A 9 -36.37 3.18 57.90
C ILE A 9 -35.93 3.51 56.47
N GLY A 10 -36.78 3.13 55.50
CA GLY A 10 -36.83 3.66 54.11
C GLY A 10 -36.66 2.53 53.08
N LEU A 11 -37.68 1.89 52.53
CA LEU A 11 -38.82 2.38 51.73
C LEU A 11 -38.40 3.13 50.43
N VAL A 12 -38.46 2.38 49.31
CA VAL A 12 -38.97 2.76 47.97
C VAL A 12 -38.06 3.56 47.02
N VAL A 13 -38.39 3.38 45.72
CA VAL A 13 -38.09 4.16 44.50
C VAL A 13 -37.09 3.44 43.57
N VAL A 14 -37.54 2.62 42.62
CA VAL A 14 -38.15 2.94 41.30
C VAL A 14 -37.10 3.27 40.22
N LEU A 15 -37.15 2.44 39.17
CA LEU A 15 -36.78 2.65 37.76
C LEU A 15 -35.67 3.67 37.41
N LEU A 16 -34.66 3.21 36.66
CA LEU A 16 -34.31 3.92 35.43
C LEU A 16 -33.68 2.99 34.37
N ALA A 17 -34.32 3.02 33.21
CA ALA A 17 -33.94 2.30 32.00
C ALA A 17 -32.59 2.80 31.47
N GLY A 18 -31.72 1.87 31.08
CA GLY A 18 -30.40 2.14 30.54
C GLY A 18 -29.99 1.18 29.43
N CYS A 19 -30.92 0.78 28.56
CA CYS A 19 -30.57 0.11 27.31
C CYS A 19 -30.16 1.17 26.28
N VAL A 20 -28.94 1.69 26.41
CA VAL A 20 -28.34 2.52 25.36
C VAL A 20 -27.93 1.58 24.23
N ALA A 21 -28.81 1.50 23.23
CA ALA A 21 -28.56 0.85 21.96
C ALA A 21 -27.38 1.54 21.25
N ASN A 22 -26.17 1.03 21.45
CA ASN A 22 -25.07 1.25 20.52
C ASN A 22 -25.10 0.15 19.46
N ILE A 23 -26.15 0.15 18.63
CA ILE A 23 -26.07 -0.44 17.29
C ILE A 23 -25.32 0.58 16.46
N GLY A 24 -24.00 0.63 16.67
CA GLY A 24 -23.07 1.27 15.76
C GLY A 24 -23.08 0.45 14.48
N CYS A 25 -23.90 0.89 13.52
CA CYS A 25 -23.84 0.46 12.14
C CYS A 25 -22.48 0.90 11.57
N ASN A 26 -21.46 0.08 11.80
CA ASN A 26 -20.15 0.24 11.19
C ASN A 26 -20.31 -0.06 9.71
N SER A 27 -20.60 0.97 8.93
CA SER A 27 -20.62 0.94 7.48
C SER A 27 -19.25 0.50 6.97
N GLY A 28 -19.11 -0.81 6.75
CA GLY A 28 -17.99 -1.41 6.08
C GLY A 28 -17.82 -0.79 4.69
N SER A 29 -16.90 0.16 4.57
CA SER A 29 -16.45 0.76 3.31
C SER A 29 -14.92 0.67 3.16
N SER A 30 -14.28 -0.25 3.88
CA SER A 30 -12.83 -0.43 3.83
C SER A 30 -12.37 -1.35 2.69
N ALA A 31 -13.16 -2.35 2.32
CA ALA A 31 -12.78 -3.29 1.25
C ALA A 31 -12.77 -2.64 -0.14
N SER A 32 -13.74 -1.78 -0.44
CA SER A 32 -13.86 -1.11 -1.75
C SER A 32 -12.83 0.00 -1.93
N SER A 33 -12.49 0.73 -0.86
CA SER A 33 -11.48 1.81 -0.90
C SER A 33 -10.06 1.26 -0.97
N GLN A 34 -9.76 0.17 -0.26
CA GLN A 34 -8.44 -0.48 -0.31
C GLN A 34 -8.19 -1.19 -1.65
N ALA A 35 -9.19 -1.90 -2.20
CA ALA A 35 -9.09 -2.50 -3.53
C ALA A 35 -8.89 -1.44 -4.63
N ARG A 36 -9.56 -0.29 -4.51
CA ARG A 36 -9.41 0.83 -5.47
C ARG A 36 -8.04 1.51 -5.36
N ARG A 37 -7.49 1.68 -4.14
CA ARG A 37 -6.12 2.18 -3.93
C ARG A 37 -5.07 1.24 -4.51
N GLN A 38 -5.25 -0.08 -4.39
CA GLN A 38 -4.35 -1.05 -5.02
C GLN A 38 -4.42 -1.03 -6.55
N GLN A 39 -5.54 -0.60 -7.15
CA GLN A 39 -5.67 -0.45 -8.59
C GLN A 39 -4.93 0.76 -9.16
N THR A 40 -4.66 1.79 -8.34
CA THR A 40 -4.03 3.05 -8.76
C THR A 40 -2.68 3.31 -8.11
N SER A 41 -2.07 2.34 -7.44
CA SER A 41 -0.82 2.58 -6.73
C SER A 41 0.30 2.99 -7.69
N ARG A 42 1.15 3.94 -7.28
CA ARG A 42 2.31 4.39 -8.08
C ARG A 42 3.19 3.22 -8.50
N LEU A 43 3.40 2.24 -7.62
CA LEU A 43 4.14 1.01 -7.95
C LEU A 43 3.51 0.24 -9.12
N ARG A 44 2.18 0.10 -9.17
CA ARG A 44 1.50 -0.56 -10.30
C ARG A 44 1.67 0.22 -11.59
N LEU A 45 1.61 1.54 -11.53
CA LEU A 45 1.84 2.41 -12.69
C LEU A 45 3.28 2.31 -13.19
N VAL A 46 4.26 2.29 -12.29
CA VAL A 46 5.68 2.07 -12.60
C VAL A 46 5.88 0.74 -13.32
N VAL A 47 5.32 -0.35 -12.80
CA VAL A 47 5.38 -1.67 -13.45
C VAL A 47 4.78 -1.63 -14.86
N GLY A 48 3.59 -1.03 -15.01
CA GLY A 48 2.93 -0.89 -16.30
C GLY A 48 3.75 -0.08 -17.30
N MET A 49 4.31 1.05 -16.86
CA MET A 49 5.17 1.90 -17.68
C MET A 49 6.47 1.20 -18.05
N PHE A 50 7.06 0.40 -17.17
CA PHE A 50 8.27 -0.36 -17.46
C PHE A 50 8.03 -1.41 -18.55
N VAL A 51 6.94 -2.18 -18.42
CA VAL A 51 6.56 -3.18 -19.45
C VAL A 51 6.23 -2.49 -20.78
N SER A 52 5.57 -1.34 -20.74
CA SER A 52 5.32 -0.53 -21.93
C SER A 52 6.64 -0.06 -22.57
N ALA A 53 7.56 0.48 -21.78
CA ALA A 53 8.87 0.91 -22.23
C ALA A 53 9.64 -0.24 -22.88
N GLN A 54 9.65 -1.41 -22.26
CA GLN A 54 10.30 -2.59 -22.80
C GLN A 54 9.77 -2.98 -24.19
N ARG A 55 8.46 -2.88 -24.40
CA ARG A 55 7.83 -3.16 -25.70
C ARG A 55 8.16 -2.09 -26.74
N THR A 56 8.15 -0.81 -26.35
CA THR A 56 8.41 0.31 -27.27
C THR A 56 9.89 0.41 -27.65
N LEU A 57 10.80 0.22 -26.70
CA LEU A 57 12.25 0.33 -26.90
C LEU A 57 12.86 -0.96 -27.47
N GLY A 58 12.16 -2.10 -27.35
CA GLY A 58 12.68 -3.42 -27.71
C GLY A 58 13.66 -4.01 -26.67
N HIS A 59 13.91 -3.29 -25.58
CA HIS A 59 14.71 -3.74 -24.43
C HIS A 59 14.19 -3.09 -23.14
N PRO A 60 14.41 -3.69 -21.96
CA PRO A 60 14.17 -3.01 -20.69
C PRO A 60 14.96 -1.69 -20.63
N PRO A 61 14.43 -0.62 -20.01
CA PRO A 61 15.22 0.59 -19.80
C PRO A 61 16.55 0.25 -19.10
N ARG A 62 17.65 0.84 -19.56
CA ARG A 62 19.03 0.56 -19.09
C ARG A 62 19.27 1.06 -17.69
N ASP A 63 18.63 2.16 -17.35
CA ASP A 63 18.75 2.86 -16.08
C ASP A 63 17.51 3.73 -15.83
N GLU A 64 17.53 4.40 -14.68
CA GLU A 64 16.47 5.32 -14.26
C GLU A 64 16.32 6.52 -15.20
N ALA A 65 17.40 7.02 -15.79
CA ALA A 65 17.35 8.18 -16.66
C ALA A 65 16.61 7.86 -17.97
N GLU A 66 16.92 6.73 -18.61
CA GLU A 66 16.20 6.27 -19.81
C GLU A 66 14.72 6.00 -19.49
N PHE A 67 14.43 5.45 -18.30
CA PHE A 67 13.05 5.19 -17.90
C PHE A 67 12.25 6.47 -17.64
N LYS A 68 12.84 7.44 -16.91
CA LYS A 68 12.24 8.76 -16.70
C LYS A 68 12.02 9.49 -18.03
N GLN A 69 12.99 9.42 -18.94
CA GLN A 69 12.83 9.96 -20.30
C GLN A 69 11.65 9.32 -21.03
N TYR A 70 11.51 8.00 -20.97
CA TYR A 70 10.36 7.30 -21.55
C TYR A 70 9.04 7.76 -20.94
N ILE A 71 8.95 7.85 -19.61
CA ILE A 71 7.75 8.32 -18.90
C ILE A 71 7.41 9.76 -19.32
N ASN A 72 8.38 10.65 -19.41
CA ASN A 72 8.14 12.05 -19.81
C ASN A 72 7.62 12.16 -21.25
N GLN A 73 8.06 11.27 -22.15
CA GLN A 73 7.65 11.27 -23.55
C GLN A 73 6.30 10.58 -23.80
N ASN A 74 5.97 9.54 -23.02
CA ASN A 74 4.86 8.62 -23.33
C ASN A 74 3.83 8.51 -22.20
N GLY A 75 4.14 9.01 -21.01
CA GLY A 75 3.39 8.78 -19.77
C GLY A 75 2.49 9.92 -19.33
N SER A 76 2.34 11.00 -20.11
CA SER A 76 1.57 12.19 -19.69
C SER A 76 0.19 11.86 -19.13
N ARG A 77 -0.57 10.99 -19.82
CA ARG A 77 -1.89 10.51 -19.37
C ARG A 77 -1.81 9.69 -18.09
N VAL A 78 -0.76 8.89 -17.92
CA VAL A 78 -0.53 8.09 -16.71
C VAL A 78 -0.22 9.00 -15.51
N LEU A 79 0.64 10.01 -15.70
CA LEU A 79 0.98 10.99 -14.68
C LEU A 79 -0.27 11.79 -14.25
N GLU A 80 -1.07 12.24 -15.21
CA GLU A 80 -2.34 12.93 -14.95
C GLU A 80 -3.32 12.07 -14.15
N HIS A 81 -3.55 10.81 -14.57
CA HIS A 81 -4.43 9.90 -13.84
C HIS A 81 -3.94 9.55 -12.43
N ALA A 82 -2.62 9.58 -12.23
CA ALA A 82 -2.00 9.36 -10.92
C ALA A 82 -1.98 10.63 -10.04
N GLY A 83 -2.35 11.80 -10.59
CA GLY A 83 -2.24 13.08 -9.89
C GLY A 83 -0.80 13.45 -9.53
N VAL A 84 0.19 12.99 -10.30
CA VAL A 84 1.60 13.31 -10.10
C VAL A 84 2.11 14.23 -11.21
N SER A 85 3.09 15.06 -10.87
CA SER A 85 3.60 16.11 -11.74
C SER A 85 4.76 15.67 -12.65
N SER A 86 5.43 14.57 -12.30
CA SER A 86 6.70 14.18 -12.93
C SER A 86 7.00 12.69 -12.79
N ALA A 87 7.91 12.19 -13.62
CA ALA A 87 8.46 10.85 -13.50
C ALA A 87 9.18 10.62 -12.16
N ASP A 88 9.86 11.64 -11.62
CA ASP A 88 10.49 11.59 -10.30
C ASP A 88 9.47 11.30 -9.19
N GLU A 89 8.34 12.00 -9.21
CA GLU A 89 7.28 11.80 -8.23
C GLU A 89 6.61 10.42 -8.38
N LEU A 90 6.45 9.93 -9.61
CA LEU A 90 5.91 8.60 -9.88
C LEU A 90 6.79 7.48 -9.29
N LEU A 91 8.09 7.70 -9.17
CA LEU A 91 9.07 6.74 -8.64
C LEU A 91 9.23 6.81 -7.11
N VAL A 92 8.33 7.49 -6.41
CA VAL A 92 8.27 7.52 -4.94
C VAL A 92 7.06 6.73 -4.47
N SER A 93 7.24 5.82 -3.50
CA SER A 93 6.12 5.08 -2.90
C SER A 93 5.17 6.02 -2.17
N GLU A 94 3.88 5.76 -2.34
CA GLU A 94 2.79 6.45 -1.63
C GLU A 94 2.64 5.98 -0.19
N ARG A 95 3.22 4.83 0.17
CA ARG A 95 3.07 4.24 1.51
C ARG A 95 4.11 4.79 2.48
N ASP A 96 5.39 4.79 2.10
CA ASP A 96 6.51 5.16 2.97
C ASP A 96 7.21 6.48 2.55
N GLY A 97 6.86 7.05 1.39
CA GLY A 97 7.51 8.25 0.84
C GLY A 97 8.94 8.04 0.38
N LYS A 98 9.42 6.79 0.33
CA LYS A 98 10.77 6.43 -0.13
C LYS A 98 10.78 6.14 -1.62
N PRO A 99 11.95 6.24 -2.28
CA PRO A 99 12.09 5.83 -3.67
C PRO A 99 11.68 4.36 -3.87
N LEU A 100 10.99 4.09 -4.97
CA LEU A 100 10.80 2.74 -5.47
C LEU A 100 12.12 2.25 -6.07
N VAL A 101 12.51 1.02 -5.76
CA VAL A 101 13.64 0.37 -6.41
C VAL A 101 13.14 -0.31 -7.67
N VAL A 102 13.71 0.03 -8.83
CA VAL A 102 13.37 -0.56 -10.12
C VAL A 102 14.55 -1.35 -10.66
N LEU A 103 14.28 -2.58 -11.10
CA LEU A 103 15.26 -3.48 -11.68
C LEU A 103 15.36 -3.25 -13.19
N TYR A 104 16.21 -2.31 -13.59
CA TYR A 104 16.45 -1.94 -14.99
C TYR A 104 17.18 -3.02 -15.79
N GLN A 105 18.27 -3.53 -15.23
CA GLN A 105 19.10 -4.58 -15.82
C GLN A 105 19.27 -5.75 -14.85
N PRO A 106 18.18 -6.49 -14.55
CA PRO A 106 18.23 -7.55 -13.56
C PRO A 106 19.21 -8.65 -13.96
N THR A 107 19.93 -9.17 -12.97
CA THR A 107 20.75 -10.39 -13.11
C THR A 107 19.86 -11.57 -13.52
N PRO A 108 20.42 -12.69 -14.03
CA PRO A 108 19.62 -13.88 -14.35
C PRO A 108 18.76 -14.39 -13.19
N GLN A 109 19.28 -14.33 -11.96
CA GLN A 109 18.55 -14.70 -10.75
C GLN A 109 17.36 -13.76 -10.51
N GLN A 110 17.59 -12.45 -10.60
CA GLN A 110 16.53 -11.44 -10.45
C GLN A 110 15.48 -11.56 -11.57
N LYS A 111 15.87 -11.92 -12.80
CA LYS A 111 14.91 -12.19 -13.88
C LYS A 111 14.01 -13.37 -13.58
N ALA A 112 14.51 -14.42 -12.93
CA ALA A 112 13.74 -15.62 -12.62
C ALA A 112 12.62 -15.35 -11.59
N THR A 113 12.73 -14.31 -10.76
CA THR A 113 11.67 -13.91 -9.83
C THR A 113 10.51 -13.20 -10.54
N GLY A 114 10.76 -12.62 -11.71
CA GLY A 114 9.79 -11.79 -12.44
C GLY A 114 9.50 -10.45 -11.77
N VAL A 115 10.29 -10.02 -10.78
CA VAL A 115 10.15 -8.72 -10.12
C VAL A 115 10.64 -7.60 -11.04
N ILE A 116 9.90 -6.50 -11.10
CA ILE A 116 10.26 -5.28 -11.82
C ILE A 116 10.61 -4.16 -10.85
N ALA A 117 9.80 -3.94 -9.83
CA ALA A 117 10.00 -2.85 -8.88
C ALA A 117 9.46 -3.22 -7.50
N TYR A 118 9.98 -2.59 -6.45
CA TYR A 118 9.54 -2.79 -5.08
C TYR A 118 9.80 -1.55 -4.22
N GLU A 119 9.13 -1.42 -3.08
CA GLU A 119 9.40 -0.31 -2.14
C GLU A 119 10.77 -0.46 -1.48
N ALA A 120 11.50 0.63 -1.21
CA ALA A 120 12.83 0.54 -0.60
C ALA A 120 12.81 0.17 0.89
N GLU A 121 11.77 0.49 1.64
CA GLU A 121 11.62 0.16 3.07
C GLU A 121 10.32 -0.61 3.31
N GLY A 122 9.19 -0.09 2.82
CA GLY A 122 7.86 -0.61 3.12
C GLY A 122 7.26 0.00 4.40
N VAL A 123 6.09 -0.49 4.80
CA VAL A 123 5.37 -0.03 5.99
C VAL A 123 4.88 -1.24 6.79
N ASP A 124 4.96 -1.17 8.11
CA ASP A 124 4.53 -2.23 9.05
C ASP A 124 5.23 -3.59 8.82
N GLY A 125 6.52 -3.55 8.48
CA GLY A 125 7.32 -4.77 8.20
C GLY A 125 6.87 -5.50 6.92
N ARG A 126 6.18 -4.77 6.02
CA ARG A 126 5.74 -5.28 4.73
C ARG A 126 6.10 -4.35 3.59
N ARG A 127 6.52 -4.94 2.48
CA ARG A 127 6.94 -4.30 1.25
C ARG A 127 6.03 -4.69 0.10
N ASP A 128 5.57 -3.71 -0.67
CA ASP A 128 4.88 -3.99 -1.92
C ASP A 128 5.90 -4.27 -3.03
N VAL A 129 5.69 -5.38 -3.73
CA VAL A 129 6.55 -5.89 -4.80
C VAL A 129 5.72 -6.03 -6.08
N GLY A 130 6.19 -5.40 -7.15
CA GLY A 130 5.57 -5.37 -8.46
C GLY A 130 6.24 -6.30 -9.45
N PHE A 131 5.44 -7.16 -10.07
CA PHE A 131 5.90 -8.21 -10.97
C PHE A 131 5.60 -7.92 -12.43
N GLN A 132 6.32 -8.56 -13.34
CA GLN A 132 6.18 -8.42 -14.79
C GLN A 132 4.76 -8.74 -15.31
N LEU A 133 4.01 -9.57 -14.61
CA LEU A 133 2.62 -9.88 -14.95
C LEU A 133 1.63 -8.78 -14.50
N GLY A 134 2.12 -7.69 -13.90
CA GLY A 134 1.32 -6.55 -13.46
C GLY A 134 0.67 -6.71 -12.08
N ASN A 135 0.83 -7.86 -11.42
CA ASN A 135 0.38 -8.03 -10.05
C ASN A 135 1.33 -7.32 -9.06
N ILE A 136 0.74 -6.80 -7.99
CA ILE A 136 1.46 -6.28 -6.83
C ILE A 136 1.20 -7.24 -5.67
N GLN A 137 2.24 -7.66 -4.97
CA GLN A 137 2.12 -8.47 -3.75
C GLN A 137 2.73 -7.72 -2.58
N SER A 138 2.01 -7.67 -1.46
CA SER A 138 2.56 -7.20 -0.20
C SER A 138 3.25 -8.37 0.47
N MET A 139 4.54 -8.27 0.76
CA MET A 139 5.37 -9.32 1.32
C MET A 139 5.97 -8.87 2.66
N THR A 140 6.08 -9.78 3.62
CA THR A 140 6.92 -9.57 4.81
C THR A 140 8.40 -9.50 4.43
N ASP A 141 9.24 -8.95 5.31
CA ASP A 141 10.68 -8.93 5.10
C ASP A 141 11.27 -10.35 4.88
N ALA A 142 10.73 -11.36 5.56
CA ALA A 142 11.12 -12.75 5.38
C ALA A 142 10.74 -13.27 3.99
N GLU A 143 9.49 -13.08 3.55
CA GLU A 143 9.04 -13.46 2.20
C GLU A 143 9.82 -12.73 1.10
N PHE A 144 10.15 -11.45 1.33
CA PHE A 144 10.96 -10.65 0.40
C PHE A 144 12.39 -11.19 0.29
N ALA A 145 13.01 -11.61 1.41
CA ALA A 145 14.35 -12.18 1.43
C ALA A 145 14.47 -13.47 0.58
N GLU A 146 13.40 -14.28 0.52
CA GLU A 146 13.35 -15.49 -0.32
C GLU A 146 13.45 -15.19 -1.83
N LEU A 147 13.22 -13.94 -2.26
CA LEU A 147 13.40 -13.53 -3.65
C LEU A 147 14.89 -13.40 -4.04
N GLY A 148 15.80 -13.30 -3.05
CA GLY A 148 17.24 -13.14 -3.29
C GLY A 148 17.58 -11.86 -4.06
N LEU A 149 16.87 -10.76 -3.76
CA LEU A 149 17.06 -9.43 -4.37
C LEU A 149 18.04 -8.56 -3.60
#